data_AF-A0A177B5H9-F1
#
_entry.id   AF-A0A177B5H9-F1
#
_cell.length_a   1.000
_cell.length_b   1.000
_cell.length_c   1.000
_cell.angle_alpha   90.00
_cell.angle_beta   90.00
_cell.angle_gamma   90.00
#
_symmetry.space_group_name_H-M   'P 1'
#
loop_
_entity.id
_entity.type
_entity.pdbx_description
1 polymer ?
#
loop_
_entity_poly.entity_id
_entity_poly.type
_entity_poly.pdbx_seq_one_letter_code
_entity_poly.pdbx_strand_id
1 'polypeptide(L)'
;MRLSKTLGKLIKRSISFRHSPTAPQSTANGINENFPTHITVRDALNMAMDEELKRDKDVILLGEEVALYDGAYKVSRGLLKKHGEDRVMDTPITEMGFAGVATGLALGGMRPICEFMTFNFAMQAIDQIVNSAGKLYYMSNGKFNVPIVFRGPNGMASGVAAQHSQCYASWYSQIPGLKVISPYSAEDAKGLLKTAIRDNDPVVFLENELIYGTSFEVNKEFFSPDMTIPFGKAKIEKEGSDVSLVSHSHAPIIRIASADVPTPYAMNLEENFAPTSKDIVDAVLKIKN
;
A
#
# COMPACT_ATOMS: atom_id res chain seq x y z
N MET A 1 31.60 5.47 42.25
CA MET A 1 32.89 5.71 41.54
C MET A 1 32.90 4.76 40.34
N ARG A 2 32.79 5.10 39.05
CA ARG A 2 32.91 6.31 38.25
C ARG A 2 31.79 6.30 37.18
N LEU A 3 30.93 7.31 37.21
CA LEU A 3 30.05 7.75 36.13
C LEU A 3 30.74 8.98 35.53
N SER A 4 31.25 8.88 34.30
CA SER A 4 31.62 10.01 33.42
C SER A 4 32.56 9.50 32.34
N LYS A 5 32.05 9.30 31.11
CA LYS A 5 32.79 9.51 29.86
C LYS A 5 32.04 9.29 28.53
N THR A 6 30.72 9.11 28.51
CA THR A 6 30.03 8.87 27.23
C THR A 6 28.67 9.55 27.09
N LEU A 7 28.56 10.80 27.55
CA LEU A 7 27.37 11.64 27.33
C LEU A 7 27.68 12.99 26.64
N GLY A 8 28.72 13.01 25.80
CA GLY A 8 29.21 14.24 25.13
C GLY A 8 29.26 14.19 23.61
N LYS A 9 28.64 13.21 22.95
CA LYS A 9 28.78 12.98 21.49
C LYS A 9 27.49 12.97 20.66
N LEU A 10 26.33 13.36 21.21
CA LEU A 10 25.05 13.23 20.50
C LEU A 10 24.23 14.52 20.27
N ILE A 11 24.80 15.70 20.51
CA ILE A 11 24.10 16.98 20.25
C ILE A 11 25.06 17.94 19.54
N LYS A 12 25.20 17.78 18.22
CA LYS A 12 25.69 18.77 17.24
C LYS A 12 25.76 18.13 15.84
N ARG A 13 24.59 17.97 15.21
CA ARG A 13 24.47 17.97 13.74
C ARG A 13 23.33 18.91 13.37
N SER A 14 23.60 20.19 13.60
CA SER A 14 22.90 21.31 12.99
C SER A 14 23.21 21.33 11.50
N ILE A 15 22.15 21.16 10.70
CA ILE A 15 21.83 21.90 9.47
C ILE A 15 23.04 22.57 8.80
N SER A 16 23.49 21.99 7.69
CA SER A 16 24.41 22.61 6.73
C SER A 16 23.76 22.55 5.36
N PHE A 17 23.03 23.60 5.00
CA PHE A 17 22.72 23.91 3.61
C PHE A 17 24.03 24.32 2.91
N ARG A 18 24.48 23.54 1.93
CA ARG A 18 25.49 23.98 0.96
C ARG A 18 24.84 24.07 -0.41
N HIS A 19 24.55 25.29 -0.82
CA HIS A 19 24.43 25.62 -2.24
C HIS A 19 25.85 25.61 -2.85
N SER A 20 26.00 25.02 -4.03
CA SER A 20 27.17 25.23 -4.89
C SER A 20 26.65 25.40 -6.32
N PRO A 21 27.02 26.47 -7.04
CA PRO A 21 26.54 26.68 -8.41
C PRO A 21 27.42 25.99 -9.47
N THR A 22 26.73 25.46 -10.48
CA THR A 22 27.10 25.27 -11.92
C THR A 22 28.09 24.19 -12.36
N ALA A 23 27.67 23.31 -13.30
CA ALA A 23 27.99 23.39 -14.74
C ALA A 23 27.10 22.42 -15.57
N PRO A 24 26.74 22.73 -16.83
CA PRO A 24 25.83 21.92 -17.64
C PRO A 24 26.60 20.87 -18.47
N GLN A 25 26.28 19.59 -18.31
CA GLN A 25 26.70 18.50 -19.20
C GLN A 25 25.66 17.38 -19.09
N SER A 26 25.22 16.67 -20.11
CA SER A 26 25.35 16.73 -21.56
C SER A 26 24.20 15.87 -22.07
N THR A 27 23.54 16.25 -23.15
CA THR A 27 22.49 15.46 -23.80
C THR A 27 23.05 14.13 -24.29
N ALA A 28 23.02 13.10 -23.44
CA ALA A 28 23.18 11.72 -23.86
C ALA A 28 21.85 11.28 -24.45
N ASN A 29 21.81 11.13 -25.76
CA ASN A 29 20.70 10.59 -26.53
C ASN A 29 20.19 9.30 -25.87
N GLY A 30 19.06 9.41 -25.18
CA GLY A 30 18.42 8.33 -24.47
C GLY A 30 17.79 7.35 -25.45
N ILE A 31 18.29 6.13 -25.42
CA ILE A 31 17.55 4.91 -25.71
C ILE A 31 16.08 5.09 -25.28
N ASN A 32 15.18 5.17 -26.26
CA ASN A 32 13.73 5.16 -26.08
C ASN A 32 13.32 3.77 -25.58
N GLU A 33 13.51 3.48 -24.29
CA GLU A 33 12.85 2.35 -23.66
C GLU A 33 11.39 2.75 -23.43
N ASN A 34 10.51 2.25 -24.30
CA ASN A 34 9.10 2.58 -24.35
C ASN A 34 8.35 1.88 -23.20
N PHE A 35 8.58 2.31 -21.96
CA PHE A 35 7.84 1.82 -20.80
C PHE A 35 6.52 2.59 -20.66
N PRO A 36 5.45 1.94 -20.16
CA PRO A 36 4.21 2.65 -19.86
C PRO A 36 4.47 3.73 -18.79
N THR A 37 4.04 4.96 -19.07
CA THR A 37 4.17 6.10 -18.16
C THR A 37 3.06 6.12 -17.11
N HIS A 38 2.01 5.33 -17.29
CA HIS A 38 0.87 5.25 -16.38
C HIS A 38 0.56 3.79 -16.06
N ILE A 39 0.39 3.49 -14.78
CA ILE A 39 0.09 2.15 -14.28
C ILE A 39 -1.11 2.22 -13.34
N THR A 40 -2.02 1.25 -13.46
CA THR A 40 -3.15 1.13 -12.52
C THR A 40 -2.69 0.54 -11.19
N VAL A 41 -3.37 0.86 -10.09
CA VAL A 41 -3.10 0.22 -8.79
C VAL A 41 -3.22 -1.30 -8.89
N ARG A 42 -4.22 -1.81 -9.62
CA ARG A 42 -4.37 -3.25 -9.88
C ARG A 42 -3.15 -3.87 -10.54
N ASP A 43 -2.65 -3.26 -11.61
CA ASP A 43 -1.49 -3.77 -12.33
C ASP A 43 -0.21 -3.66 -11.47
N ALA A 44 -0.07 -2.62 -10.66
CA ALA A 44 1.03 -2.47 -9.72
C ALA A 44 1.10 -3.59 -8.67
N LEU A 45 -0.06 -3.96 -8.10
CA LEU A 45 -0.19 -5.09 -7.17
C LEU A 45 0.12 -6.42 -7.86
N ASN A 46 -0.39 -6.61 -9.07
CA ASN A 46 -0.09 -7.80 -9.89
C ASN A 46 1.42 -7.93 -10.15
N MET A 47 2.07 -6.83 -10.57
CA MET A 47 3.52 -6.79 -10.81
C MET A 47 4.32 -7.10 -9.53
N ALA A 48 3.91 -6.57 -8.38
CA ALA A 48 4.56 -6.90 -7.11
C ALA A 48 4.50 -8.40 -6.80
N MET A 49 3.32 -9.02 -6.91
CA MET A 49 3.17 -10.46 -6.66
C MET A 49 3.94 -11.29 -7.68
N ASP A 50 3.87 -10.93 -8.97
CA ASP A 50 4.59 -11.63 -10.04
C ASP A 50 6.11 -11.62 -9.83
N GLU A 51 6.66 -10.46 -9.49
CA GLU A 51 8.08 -10.28 -9.23
C GLU A 51 8.54 -11.09 -8.01
N GLU A 52 7.77 -11.09 -6.91
CA GLU A 52 8.15 -11.85 -5.72
C GLU A 52 7.94 -13.37 -5.89
N LEU A 53 6.89 -13.81 -6.58
CA LEU A 53 6.70 -15.22 -6.96
C LEU A 53 7.85 -15.74 -7.83
N LYS A 54 8.37 -14.90 -8.72
CA LYS A 54 9.55 -15.21 -9.55
C LYS A 54 10.83 -15.22 -8.72
N ARG A 55 10.98 -14.30 -7.78
CA ARG A 55 12.19 -14.10 -6.98
C ARG A 55 12.41 -15.20 -5.95
N ASP A 56 11.34 -15.64 -5.30
CA ASP A 56 11.40 -16.53 -4.15
C ASP A 56 10.42 -17.70 -4.35
N LYS A 57 10.96 -18.93 -4.36
CA LYS A 57 10.20 -20.16 -4.58
C LYS A 57 9.25 -20.48 -3.42
N ASP A 58 9.50 -19.92 -2.24
CA ASP A 58 8.73 -20.18 -1.04
C ASP A 58 7.51 -19.23 -0.94
N VAL A 59 7.43 -18.19 -1.79
CA VAL A 59 6.24 -17.32 -1.90
C VAL A 59 5.11 -18.07 -2.59
N ILE A 60 3.89 -18.01 -2.05
CA ILE A 60 2.70 -18.60 -2.67
C ILE A 60 1.53 -17.65 -2.54
N LEU A 61 0.56 -17.72 -3.44
CA LEU A 61 -0.72 -17.02 -3.36
C LEU A 61 -1.83 -18.04 -3.12
N LEU A 62 -2.65 -17.81 -2.11
CA LEU A 62 -3.86 -18.59 -1.87
C LEU A 62 -5.04 -17.71 -1.46
N GLY A 63 -6.24 -18.12 -1.85
CA GLY A 63 -7.49 -17.46 -1.50
C GLY A 63 -8.62 -17.92 -2.42
N GLU A 64 -9.79 -17.35 -2.24
CA GLU A 64 -10.94 -17.63 -3.09
C GLU A 64 -10.77 -16.96 -4.46
N GLU A 65 -10.90 -17.75 -5.52
CA GLU A 65 -10.93 -17.28 -6.91
C GLU A 65 -9.66 -16.55 -7.37
N VAL A 66 -8.53 -16.74 -6.67
CA VAL A 66 -7.25 -16.11 -7.00
C VAL A 66 -6.56 -16.74 -8.21
N ALA A 67 -6.89 -17.99 -8.53
CA ALA A 67 -6.22 -18.78 -9.55
C ALA A 67 -7.04 -18.86 -10.84
N LEU A 68 -8.03 -19.76 -10.93
CA LEU A 68 -8.74 -20.04 -12.19
C LEU A 68 -9.59 -18.86 -12.67
N TYR A 69 -10.11 -18.06 -11.73
CA TYR A 69 -10.90 -16.87 -12.03
C TYR A 69 -10.05 -15.61 -12.27
N ASP A 70 -8.71 -15.72 -12.23
CA ASP A 70 -7.78 -14.59 -12.35
C ASP A 70 -7.93 -13.53 -11.23
N GLY A 71 -8.52 -13.88 -10.10
CA GLY A 71 -8.83 -12.97 -8.99
C GLY A 71 -10.20 -12.30 -9.14
N ALA A 72 -10.96 -12.18 -8.05
CA ALA A 72 -12.26 -11.52 -8.02
C ALA A 72 -12.22 -10.11 -8.63
N TYR A 73 -11.18 -9.33 -8.28
CA TYR A 73 -10.93 -7.98 -8.82
C TYR A 73 -9.81 -7.93 -9.85
N LYS A 74 -9.40 -9.07 -10.40
CA LYS A 74 -8.37 -9.22 -11.44
C LYS A 74 -6.96 -8.79 -11.00
N VAL A 75 -6.70 -8.75 -9.69
CA VAL A 75 -5.37 -8.42 -9.15
C VAL A 75 -4.36 -9.55 -9.38
N SER A 76 -4.78 -10.82 -9.32
CA SER A 76 -3.92 -11.99 -9.54
C SER A 76 -3.94 -12.51 -10.99
N ARG A 77 -4.48 -11.72 -11.92
CA ARG A 77 -4.64 -12.11 -13.33
C ARG A 77 -3.33 -12.62 -13.94
N GLY A 78 -3.39 -13.79 -14.57
CA GLY A 78 -2.29 -14.43 -15.30
C GLY A 78 -1.23 -15.09 -14.42
N LEU A 79 -1.31 -14.96 -13.08
CA LEU A 79 -0.30 -15.53 -12.18
C LEU A 79 -0.32 -17.05 -12.18
N LEU A 80 -1.51 -17.67 -12.18
CA LEU A 80 -1.66 -19.13 -12.27
C LEU A 80 -1.00 -19.68 -13.54
N LYS A 81 -1.31 -19.08 -14.70
CA LYS A 81 -0.75 -19.50 -15.99
C LYS A 81 0.78 -19.41 -16.02
N LYS A 82 1.36 -18.47 -15.27
CA LYS A 82 2.80 -18.20 -15.25
C LYS A 82 3.56 -19.04 -14.22
N HIS A 83 2.99 -19.23 -13.03
CA HIS A 83 3.68 -19.82 -11.88
C HIS A 83 3.18 -21.23 -11.50
N GLY A 84 2.04 -21.66 -12.04
CA GLY A 84 1.47 -22.99 -11.81
C GLY A 84 0.63 -23.13 -10.54
N GLU A 85 -0.10 -24.24 -10.46
CA GLU A 85 -1.04 -24.55 -9.36
C GLU A 85 -0.34 -24.72 -8.00
N ASP A 86 0.94 -25.14 -8.00
CA ASP A 86 1.74 -25.25 -6.77
C ASP A 86 2.12 -23.88 -6.16
N ARG A 87 1.85 -22.79 -6.87
CA ARG A 87 2.23 -21.43 -6.46
C ARG A 87 1.05 -20.49 -6.31
N VAL A 88 -0.05 -20.75 -7.03
CA VAL A 88 -1.27 -19.93 -7.03
C VAL A 88 -2.47 -20.86 -6.91
N MET A 89 -3.13 -20.85 -5.75
CA MET A 89 -4.09 -21.88 -5.35
C MET A 89 -5.45 -21.28 -5.00
N ASP A 90 -6.52 -21.79 -5.63
CA ASP A 90 -7.88 -21.53 -5.18
C ASP A 90 -8.19 -22.31 -3.90
N THR A 91 -8.92 -21.67 -2.98
CA THR A 91 -9.36 -22.29 -1.73
C THR A 91 -10.88 -22.43 -1.68
N PRO A 92 -11.43 -23.39 -0.91
CA PRO A 92 -12.85 -23.37 -0.58
C PRO A 92 -13.23 -22.09 0.19
N ILE A 93 -14.53 -21.77 0.20
CA ILE A 93 -15.08 -20.60 0.90
C ILE A 93 -15.11 -20.87 2.41
N THR A 94 -13.95 -20.73 3.04
CA THR A 94 -13.74 -20.96 4.48
C THR A 94 -12.55 -20.16 4.97
N GLU A 95 -12.78 -18.89 5.25
CA GLU A 95 -11.76 -17.91 5.62
C GLU A 95 -10.90 -18.39 6.79
N MET A 96 -11.54 -18.90 7.84
CA MET A 96 -10.85 -19.46 8.99
C MET A 96 -9.93 -20.63 8.59
N GLY A 97 -10.41 -21.49 7.70
CA GLY A 97 -9.68 -22.67 7.24
C GLY A 97 -8.43 -22.28 6.45
N PHE A 98 -8.59 -21.51 5.37
CA PHE A 98 -7.44 -21.18 4.53
C PHE A 98 -6.47 -20.20 5.19
N ALA A 99 -6.92 -19.29 6.07
CA ALA A 99 -6.03 -18.43 6.83
C ALA A 99 -5.19 -19.22 7.85
N GLY A 100 -5.79 -20.26 8.46
CA GLY A 100 -5.07 -21.19 9.33
C GLY A 100 -4.04 -22.02 8.55
N VAL A 101 -4.40 -22.52 7.37
CA VAL A 101 -3.48 -23.21 6.46
C VAL A 101 -2.33 -22.28 6.07
N ALA A 102 -2.61 -21.04 5.65
CA ALA A 102 -1.58 -20.06 5.32
C ALA A 102 -0.63 -19.82 6.51
N THR A 103 -1.18 -19.62 7.71
CA THR A 103 -0.36 -19.42 8.92
C THR A 103 0.52 -20.65 9.22
N GLY A 104 -0.02 -21.86 9.06
CA GLY A 104 0.74 -23.10 9.21
C GLY A 104 1.84 -23.27 8.16
N LEU A 105 1.58 -22.90 6.90
CA LEU A 105 2.57 -22.91 5.82
C LEU A 105 3.69 -21.91 6.09
N ALA A 106 3.37 -20.72 6.60
CA ALA A 106 4.36 -19.73 7.01
C ALA A 106 5.31 -20.27 8.10
N LEU A 107 4.75 -20.99 9.08
CA LEU A 107 5.52 -21.68 10.12
C LEU A 107 6.35 -22.84 9.56
N GLY A 108 5.88 -23.48 8.49
CA GLY A 108 6.58 -24.51 7.73
C GLY A 108 7.70 -23.98 6.83
N GLY A 109 7.93 -22.66 6.79
CA GLY A 109 9.00 -22.02 6.02
C GLY A 109 8.56 -21.42 4.68
N MET A 110 7.26 -21.48 4.35
CA MET A 110 6.71 -20.79 3.17
C MET A 110 6.50 -19.29 3.47
N ARG A 111 6.18 -18.51 2.43
CA ARG A 111 5.88 -17.07 2.50
C ARG A 111 4.52 -16.75 1.86
N PRO A 112 3.42 -17.17 2.48
CA PRO A 112 2.10 -17.05 1.87
C PRO A 112 1.60 -15.61 1.77
N ILE A 113 0.96 -15.33 0.63
CA ILE A 113 0.08 -14.21 0.37
C ILE A 113 -1.33 -14.77 0.45
N CYS A 114 -2.02 -14.51 1.55
CA CYS A 114 -3.38 -14.95 1.83
C CYS A 114 -4.35 -13.84 1.42
N GLU A 115 -5.17 -14.08 0.41
CA GLU A 115 -6.16 -13.11 -0.09
C GLU A 115 -7.54 -13.38 0.52
N PHE A 116 -8.14 -12.34 1.09
CA PHE A 116 -9.57 -12.30 1.38
C PHE A 116 -10.27 -11.52 0.27
N MET A 117 -11.38 -12.06 -0.26
CA MET A 117 -12.14 -11.40 -1.32
C MET A 117 -12.58 -9.98 -0.90
N THR A 118 -12.87 -9.78 0.38
CA THR A 118 -12.90 -8.48 1.03
C THR A 118 -12.55 -8.63 2.51
N PHE A 119 -11.98 -7.60 3.12
CA PHE A 119 -11.68 -7.59 4.55
C PHE A 119 -12.92 -7.71 5.46
N ASN A 120 -14.13 -7.49 4.92
CA ASN A 120 -15.36 -7.82 5.64
C ASN A 120 -15.42 -9.32 6.02
N PHE A 121 -14.95 -10.20 5.13
CA PHE A 121 -14.96 -11.64 5.34
C PHE A 121 -13.78 -12.12 6.18
N ALA A 122 -12.69 -11.36 6.22
CA ALA A 122 -11.56 -11.61 7.12
C ALA A 122 -11.99 -11.65 8.61
N MET A 123 -13.16 -11.08 8.97
CA MET A 123 -13.74 -11.26 10.31
C MET A 123 -13.94 -12.73 10.68
N GLN A 124 -14.27 -13.61 9.73
CA GLN A 124 -14.40 -15.05 9.99
C GLN A 124 -13.05 -15.69 10.35
N ALA A 125 -11.93 -15.10 9.92
CA ALA A 125 -10.57 -15.59 10.14
C ALA A 125 -9.75 -14.75 11.12
N ILE A 126 -10.35 -13.77 11.79
CA ILE A 126 -9.61 -12.78 12.58
C ILE A 126 -8.81 -13.43 13.71
N ASP A 127 -9.26 -14.57 14.25
CA ASP A 127 -8.53 -15.35 15.24
C ASP A 127 -7.17 -15.85 14.72
N GLN A 128 -7.12 -16.35 13.47
CA GLN A 128 -5.86 -16.78 12.85
C GLN A 128 -4.93 -15.60 12.61
N ILE A 129 -5.46 -14.47 12.15
CA ILE A 129 -4.67 -13.25 11.90
C ILE A 129 -4.08 -12.73 13.22
N VAL A 130 -4.92 -12.60 14.26
CA VAL A 130 -4.54 -11.95 15.51
C VAL A 130 -3.79 -12.88 16.45
N ASN A 131 -4.38 -14.04 16.78
CA ASN A 131 -3.87 -14.91 17.82
C ASN A 131 -2.81 -15.88 17.30
N SER A 132 -3.03 -16.49 16.14
CA SER A 132 -2.08 -17.46 15.58
C SER A 132 -0.89 -16.79 14.90
N ALA A 133 -1.10 -15.75 14.08
CA ALA A 133 -0.03 -15.07 13.39
C ALA A 133 0.57 -13.92 14.22
N GLY A 134 -0.23 -12.91 14.56
CA GLY A 134 0.26 -11.66 15.17
C GLY A 134 1.00 -11.82 16.49
N LYS A 135 0.52 -12.71 17.37
CA LYS A 135 1.08 -12.84 18.73
C LYS A 135 2.22 -13.85 18.85
N LEU A 136 2.42 -14.71 17.84
CA LEU A 136 3.25 -15.91 18.01
C LEU A 136 4.75 -15.60 18.21
N TYR A 137 5.29 -14.57 17.56
CA TYR A 137 6.67 -14.16 17.79
C TYR A 137 6.91 -13.77 19.26
N TYR A 138 5.97 -13.02 19.83
CA TYR A 138 6.03 -12.62 21.23
C TYR A 138 5.83 -13.83 22.17
N MET A 139 4.79 -14.63 21.96
CA MET A 139 4.48 -15.80 22.81
C MET A 139 5.58 -16.86 22.78
N SER A 140 6.27 -17.00 21.65
CA SER A 140 7.39 -17.94 21.49
C SER A 140 8.71 -17.40 22.03
N ASN A 141 8.73 -16.19 22.61
CA ASN A 141 9.93 -15.49 23.05
C ASN A 141 10.97 -15.33 21.92
N GLY A 142 10.49 -14.88 20.76
CA GLY A 142 11.31 -14.58 19.58
C GLY A 142 11.78 -15.80 18.78
N LYS A 143 11.19 -16.98 18.98
CA LYS A 143 11.61 -18.22 18.31
C LYS A 143 10.95 -18.45 16.96
N PHE A 144 9.70 -18.03 16.80
CA PHE A 144 8.93 -18.25 15.57
C PHE A 144 8.42 -16.93 15.00
N ASN A 145 8.96 -16.55 13.85
CA ASN A 145 8.38 -15.53 12.99
C ASN A 145 7.28 -16.14 12.13
N VAL A 146 6.33 -15.33 11.67
CA VAL A 146 5.23 -15.75 10.81
C VAL A 146 5.25 -14.87 9.55
N PRO A 147 6.03 -15.23 8.52
CA PRO A 147 6.16 -14.46 7.28
C PRO A 147 4.92 -14.63 6.40
N ILE A 148 3.86 -13.86 6.66
CA ILE A 148 2.59 -13.94 5.95
C ILE A 148 2.05 -12.54 5.62
N VAL A 149 1.47 -12.39 4.43
CA VAL A 149 0.72 -11.21 4.04
C VAL A 149 -0.76 -11.58 3.93
N PHE A 150 -1.62 -10.92 4.71
CA PHE A 150 -3.07 -10.95 4.53
C PHE A 150 -3.48 -9.74 3.70
N ARG A 151 -4.01 -9.94 2.49
CA ARG A 151 -4.37 -8.85 1.58
C ARG A 151 -5.80 -8.95 1.08
N GLY A 152 -6.31 -7.85 0.52
CA GLY A 152 -7.65 -7.76 -0.05
C GLY A 152 -8.23 -6.34 0.03
N PRO A 153 -9.35 -6.07 -0.67
CA PRO A 153 -10.01 -4.77 -0.62
C PRO A 153 -10.68 -4.53 0.74
N ASN A 154 -10.55 -3.31 1.23
CA ASN A 154 -11.02 -2.81 2.52
C ASN A 154 -11.72 -1.45 2.37
N GLY A 155 -12.75 -1.23 3.20
CA GLY A 155 -13.52 0.02 3.22
C GLY A 155 -14.68 0.03 2.24
N MET A 156 -15.14 1.23 1.90
CA MET A 156 -16.32 1.46 1.07
C MET A 156 -16.08 1.09 -0.39
N ALA A 157 -17.15 0.61 -1.02
CA ALA A 157 -17.29 0.36 -2.45
C ALA A 157 -18.64 0.90 -2.97
N SER A 158 -18.89 0.79 -4.27
CA SER A 158 -20.10 1.35 -4.88
C SER A 158 -21.31 0.41 -4.76
N GLY A 159 -22.31 0.81 -3.97
CA GLY A 159 -23.60 0.11 -3.93
C GLY A 159 -23.61 -1.26 -3.24
N VAL A 160 -22.58 -1.61 -2.46
CA VAL A 160 -22.40 -2.96 -1.87
C VAL A 160 -23.07 -3.15 -0.50
N ALA A 161 -23.83 -2.17 -0.03
CA ALA A 161 -24.56 -2.17 1.25
C ALA A 161 -23.65 -2.35 2.49
N ALA A 162 -24.27 -2.59 3.66
CA ALA A 162 -23.62 -2.50 4.97
C ALA A 162 -22.52 -3.54 5.19
N GLN A 163 -22.71 -4.79 4.74
CA GLN A 163 -21.83 -5.91 5.05
C GLN A 163 -20.58 -6.01 4.15
N HIS A 164 -20.43 -5.12 3.18
CA HIS A 164 -19.29 -5.08 2.24
C HIS A 164 -18.55 -3.73 2.26
N SER A 165 -18.84 -2.85 3.23
CA SER A 165 -18.34 -1.46 3.24
C SER A 165 -17.45 -1.11 4.44
N GLN A 166 -17.13 -2.06 5.32
CA GLN A 166 -16.44 -1.77 6.58
C GLN A 166 -14.94 -1.56 6.36
N CYS A 167 -14.38 -0.55 7.04
CA CYS A 167 -12.94 -0.31 7.10
C CYS A 167 -12.37 -0.89 8.40
N TYR A 168 -11.39 -1.79 8.28
CA TYR A 168 -10.76 -2.50 9.39
C TYR A 168 -9.38 -1.93 9.79
N ALA A 169 -8.98 -0.79 9.23
CA ALA A 169 -7.71 -0.15 9.56
C ALA A 169 -7.55 0.09 11.07
N SER A 170 -8.61 0.57 11.73
CA SER A 170 -8.62 0.79 13.18
C SER A 170 -8.57 -0.50 13.98
N TRP A 171 -9.17 -1.59 13.50
CA TRP A 171 -9.18 -2.86 14.22
C TRP A 171 -7.79 -3.48 14.25
N TYR A 172 -7.19 -3.68 13.08
CA TYR A 172 -5.90 -4.36 12.99
C TYR A 172 -4.75 -3.51 13.54
N SER A 173 -4.80 -2.17 13.41
CA SER A 173 -3.72 -1.29 13.91
C SER A 173 -3.62 -1.24 15.44
N GLN A 174 -4.66 -1.68 16.15
CA GLN A 174 -4.67 -1.76 17.63
C GLN A 174 -4.09 -3.08 18.15
N ILE A 175 -3.69 -4.01 17.27
CA ILE A 175 -3.18 -5.33 17.63
C ILE A 175 -1.64 -5.34 17.57
N PRO A 176 -0.94 -5.43 18.71
CA PRO A 176 0.51 -5.60 18.70
C PRO A 176 0.94 -6.88 17.99
N GLY A 177 2.03 -6.79 17.23
CA GLY A 177 2.57 -7.90 16.43
C GLY A 177 2.07 -7.95 14.99
N LEU A 178 1.07 -7.14 14.63
CA LEU A 178 0.69 -6.90 13.24
C LEU A 178 1.32 -5.63 12.69
N LYS A 179 1.73 -5.66 11.42
CA LYS A 179 2.00 -4.45 10.62
C LYS A 179 0.79 -4.21 9.73
N VAL A 180 0.26 -2.99 9.71
CA VAL A 180 -0.95 -2.66 8.94
C VAL A 180 -0.65 -1.58 7.93
N ILE A 181 -0.90 -1.88 6.66
CA ILE A 181 -0.57 -1.02 5.52
C ILE A 181 -1.84 -0.76 4.73
N SER A 182 -2.01 0.47 4.23
CA SER A 182 -3.15 0.83 3.37
C SER A 182 -2.70 1.76 2.24
N PRO A 183 -2.33 1.20 1.07
CA PRO A 183 -1.72 1.96 -0.02
C PRO A 183 -2.74 2.87 -0.74
N TYR A 184 -2.23 3.91 -1.40
CA TYR A 184 -3.02 4.83 -2.22
C TYR A 184 -2.61 4.78 -3.70
N SER A 185 -1.33 5.02 -4.00
CA SER A 185 -0.84 5.11 -5.39
C SER A 185 -0.36 3.78 -5.95
N ALA A 186 -0.14 3.71 -7.28
CA ALA A 186 0.51 2.55 -7.90
C ALA A 186 1.91 2.30 -7.31
N GLU A 187 2.67 3.36 -7.02
CA GLU A 187 3.99 3.28 -6.39
C GLU A 187 3.91 2.64 -4.99
N ASP A 188 2.99 3.12 -4.15
CA ASP A 188 2.75 2.58 -2.81
C ASP A 188 2.34 1.11 -2.89
N ALA A 189 1.38 0.80 -3.77
CA ALA A 189 0.85 -0.54 -3.92
C ALA A 189 1.94 -1.55 -4.30
N LYS A 190 2.79 -1.23 -5.28
CA LYS A 190 3.90 -2.11 -5.67
C LYS A 190 4.98 -2.18 -4.58
N GLY A 191 5.50 -1.02 -4.17
CA GLY A 191 6.67 -0.95 -3.29
C GLY A 191 6.40 -1.47 -1.88
N LEU A 192 5.22 -1.17 -1.32
CA LEU A 192 4.84 -1.64 0.02
C LEU A 192 4.45 -3.12 0.00
N LEU A 193 3.80 -3.63 -1.05
CA LEU A 193 3.45 -5.06 -1.13
C LEU A 193 4.72 -5.92 -1.25
N LYS A 194 5.70 -5.51 -2.07
CA LYS A 194 7.01 -6.19 -2.13
C LYS A 194 7.71 -6.17 -0.77
N THR A 195 7.63 -5.04 -0.06
CA THR A 195 8.18 -4.93 1.30
C THR A 195 7.46 -5.88 2.26
N ALA A 196 6.12 -5.97 2.17
CA ALA A 196 5.31 -6.88 2.99
C ALA A 196 5.66 -8.35 2.76
N ILE A 197 5.78 -8.78 1.49
CA ILE A 197 6.13 -10.15 1.14
C ILE A 197 7.53 -10.54 1.63
N ARG A 198 8.46 -9.57 1.69
CA ARG A 198 9.83 -9.76 2.18
C ARG A 198 9.97 -9.64 3.69
N ASP A 199 8.95 -9.13 4.39
CA ASP A 199 8.94 -8.98 5.84
C ASP A 199 8.73 -10.34 6.53
N ASN A 200 9.33 -10.56 7.69
CA ASN A 200 9.21 -11.83 8.42
C ASN A 200 8.06 -11.81 9.45
N ASP A 201 7.41 -10.68 9.64
CA ASP A 201 6.28 -10.54 10.54
C ASP A 201 4.95 -10.52 9.76
N PRO A 202 3.81 -10.83 10.39
CA PRO A 202 2.52 -10.74 9.74
C PRO A 202 2.18 -9.32 9.29
N VAL A 203 1.82 -9.18 8.02
CA VAL A 203 1.38 -7.91 7.43
C VAL A 203 -0.07 -8.00 7.00
N VAL A 204 -0.89 -7.04 7.44
CA VAL A 204 -2.24 -6.80 6.95
C VAL A 204 -2.19 -5.69 5.91
N PHE A 205 -2.54 -6.00 4.67
CA PHE A 205 -2.43 -5.13 3.52
C PHE A 205 -3.84 -4.74 3.01
N LEU A 206 -4.31 -3.59 3.46
CA LEU A 206 -5.67 -3.06 3.28
C LEU A 206 -5.76 -2.24 2.00
N GLU A 207 -6.08 -2.91 0.90
CA GLU A 207 -6.28 -2.28 -0.40
C GLU A 207 -7.65 -1.61 -0.47
N ASN A 208 -7.98 -0.96 -1.58
CA ASN A 208 -9.30 -0.37 -1.78
C ASN A 208 -9.81 -0.63 -3.19
N GLU A 209 -11.07 -1.07 -3.29
CA GLU A 209 -11.67 -1.47 -4.55
C GLU A 209 -11.73 -0.33 -5.58
N LEU A 210 -12.17 0.85 -5.13
CA LEU A 210 -12.46 1.98 -6.00
C LEU A 210 -11.21 2.51 -6.71
N ILE A 211 -10.02 2.32 -6.12
CA ILE A 211 -8.76 2.79 -6.68
C ILE A 211 -8.04 1.75 -7.55
N TYR A 212 -8.52 0.51 -7.63
CA TYR A 212 -7.87 -0.52 -8.45
C TYR A 212 -7.74 -0.12 -9.92
N GLY A 213 -8.77 0.55 -10.45
CA GLY A 213 -8.78 1.04 -11.83
C GLY A 213 -8.10 2.39 -12.03
N THR A 214 -7.66 3.06 -10.96
CA THR A 214 -7.03 4.37 -11.05
C THR A 214 -5.60 4.25 -11.54
N SER A 215 -5.27 4.99 -12.59
CA SER A 215 -3.92 5.08 -13.15
C SER A 215 -3.13 6.21 -12.50
N PHE A 216 -1.87 5.94 -12.18
CA PHE A 216 -0.91 6.91 -11.67
C PHE A 216 0.29 7.01 -12.60
N GLU A 217 0.88 8.20 -12.69
CA GLU A 217 2.14 8.39 -13.39
C GLU A 217 3.27 7.65 -12.65
N VAL A 218 4.14 6.97 -13.40
CA VAL A 218 5.28 6.21 -12.87
C VAL A 218 6.55 6.55 -13.63
N ASN A 219 7.69 6.46 -12.94
CA ASN A 219 9.01 6.69 -13.51
C ASN A 219 9.75 5.38 -13.83
N LYS A 220 10.97 5.46 -14.35
CA LYS A 220 11.78 4.27 -14.65
C LYS A 220 12.10 3.42 -13.41
N GLU A 221 12.27 4.04 -12.24
CA GLU A 221 12.60 3.35 -10.99
C GLU A 221 11.46 2.43 -10.53
N PHE A 222 10.21 2.75 -10.88
CA PHE A 222 9.05 1.89 -10.63
C PHE A 222 9.23 0.47 -11.20
N PHE A 223 9.90 0.33 -12.35
CA PHE A 223 10.11 -0.96 -13.01
C PHE A 223 11.33 -1.72 -12.49
N SER A 224 12.05 -1.16 -11.50
CA SER A 224 13.15 -1.88 -10.86
C SER A 224 12.64 -3.11 -10.10
N PRO A 225 13.24 -4.29 -10.26
CA PRO A 225 12.88 -5.48 -9.48
C PRO A 225 13.17 -5.32 -7.97
N ASP A 226 14.02 -4.37 -7.62
CA ASP A 226 14.42 -4.05 -6.24
C ASP A 226 13.58 -2.93 -5.61
N MET A 227 12.63 -2.36 -6.36
CA MET A 227 11.73 -1.33 -5.84
C MET A 227 11.01 -1.82 -4.59
N THR A 228 11.26 -1.15 -3.46
CA THR A 228 10.63 -1.40 -2.17
C THR A 228 10.45 -0.07 -1.46
N ILE A 229 9.39 0.04 -0.64
CA ILE A 229 9.14 1.22 0.20
C ILE A 229 9.19 0.78 1.66
N PRO A 230 10.12 1.32 2.48
CA PRO A 230 10.22 0.92 3.86
C PRO A 230 8.98 1.33 4.66
N PHE A 231 8.53 0.45 5.55
CA PHE A 231 7.44 0.75 6.46
C PHE A 231 7.77 1.88 7.45
N GLY A 232 6.72 2.46 8.04
CA GLY A 232 6.84 3.47 9.09
C GLY A 232 7.21 4.87 8.60
N LYS A 233 7.17 5.11 7.28
CA LYS A 233 7.35 6.44 6.68
C LYS A 233 6.11 6.85 5.91
N ALA A 234 5.57 8.01 6.24
CA ALA A 234 4.55 8.66 5.43
C ALA A 234 5.18 9.37 4.23
N LYS A 235 4.44 9.44 3.12
CA LYS A 235 4.80 10.21 1.93
C LYS A 235 4.06 11.55 1.96
N ILE A 236 4.77 12.63 1.63
CA ILE A 236 4.13 13.94 1.41
C ILE A 236 3.64 13.96 -0.03
N GLU A 237 2.34 13.81 -0.23
CA GLU A 237 1.74 13.90 -1.57
C GLU A 237 1.72 15.33 -2.10
N LYS A 238 1.59 16.31 -1.19
CA LYS A 238 1.59 17.73 -1.54
C LYS A 238 2.14 18.58 -0.40
N GLU A 239 3.11 19.41 -0.71
CA GLU A 239 3.66 20.41 0.20
C GLU A 239 2.66 21.56 0.45
N GLY A 240 2.69 22.11 1.66
CA GLY A 240 1.85 23.23 2.08
C GLY A 240 2.29 23.81 3.43
N SER A 241 1.94 25.07 3.71
CA SER A 241 2.36 25.79 4.92
C SER A 241 1.25 26.07 5.94
N ASP A 242 -0.02 26.01 5.54
CA ASP A 242 -1.12 26.57 6.36
C ASP A 242 -1.85 25.51 7.20
N VAL A 243 -2.00 24.29 6.66
CA VAL A 243 -2.70 23.18 7.30
C VAL A 243 -2.04 21.85 6.93
N SER A 244 -2.01 20.91 7.88
CA SER A 244 -1.61 19.53 7.63
C SER A 244 -2.84 18.64 7.47
N LEU A 245 -2.98 18.01 6.30
CA LEU A 245 -4.01 17.01 6.04
C LEU A 245 -3.34 15.63 6.02
N VAL A 246 -3.81 14.73 6.89
CA VAL A 246 -3.27 13.38 7.01
C VAL A 246 -4.38 12.39 6.66
N SER A 247 -4.08 11.46 5.75
CA SER A 247 -5.03 10.43 5.36
C SER A 247 -4.33 9.16 4.88
N HIS A 248 -5.11 8.13 4.55
CA HIS A 248 -4.65 6.86 3.99
C HIS A 248 -5.64 6.33 2.95
N SER A 249 -5.20 5.39 2.10
CA SER A 249 -6.04 4.71 1.11
C SER A 249 -6.79 5.66 0.16
N HIS A 250 -8.00 5.27 -0.27
CA HIS A 250 -8.94 6.12 -0.97
C HIS A 250 -9.49 7.21 -0.04
N ALA A 251 -8.78 8.32 0.03
CA ALA A 251 -9.21 9.54 0.69
C ALA A 251 -8.95 10.72 -0.25
N PRO A 252 -9.88 11.02 -1.17
CA PRO A 252 -9.67 12.06 -2.17
C PRO A 252 -9.41 13.41 -1.48
N ILE A 253 -8.19 13.92 -1.62
CA ILE A 253 -7.83 15.27 -1.19
C ILE A 253 -8.22 16.22 -2.31
N ILE A 254 -9.39 16.85 -2.20
CA ILE A 254 -9.76 17.95 -3.08
C ILE A 254 -9.28 19.26 -2.45
N ARG A 255 -8.34 19.93 -3.11
CA ARG A 255 -7.94 21.29 -2.73
C ARG A 255 -9.09 22.24 -3.01
N ILE A 256 -9.58 22.90 -1.96
CA ILE A 256 -10.49 24.05 -2.06
C ILE A 256 -9.70 25.26 -1.59
N ALA A 257 -9.03 25.93 -2.52
CA ALA A 257 -8.24 27.13 -2.27
C ALA A 257 -8.23 27.99 -3.54
N SER A 258 -7.68 29.21 -3.44
CA SER A 258 -7.61 30.11 -4.59
C SER A 258 -6.92 29.45 -5.77
N ALA A 259 -7.31 29.83 -7.00
CA ALA A 259 -6.67 29.32 -8.21
C ALA A 259 -5.13 29.43 -8.10
N ASP A 260 -4.41 28.42 -8.59
CA ASP A 260 -2.93 28.36 -8.49
C ASP A 260 -2.27 29.30 -9.52
N VAL A 261 -2.57 30.60 -9.37
CA VAL A 261 -2.16 31.71 -10.23
C VAL A 261 -1.90 32.94 -9.35
N PRO A 262 -1.14 33.94 -9.81
CA PRO A 262 -1.07 35.22 -9.11
C PRO A 262 -2.46 35.86 -9.00
N THR A 263 -2.73 36.56 -7.89
CA THR A 263 -3.99 37.29 -7.71
C THR A 263 -4.20 38.26 -8.87
N PRO A 264 -5.29 38.14 -9.64
CA PRO A 264 -5.54 39.01 -10.77
C PRO A 264 -5.97 40.41 -10.30
N TYR A 265 -5.50 41.45 -11.00
CA TYR A 265 -5.83 42.85 -10.70
C TYR A 265 -7.12 43.35 -11.38
N ALA A 266 -7.87 42.45 -12.03
CA ALA A 266 -9.14 42.75 -12.67
C ALA A 266 -10.28 42.19 -11.81
N MET A 267 -11.23 43.04 -11.45
CA MET A 267 -12.32 42.71 -10.51
C MET A 267 -13.10 41.45 -10.90
N ASN A 268 -13.40 41.29 -12.19
CA ASN A 268 -14.10 40.11 -12.73
C ASN A 268 -13.30 38.81 -12.61
N LEU A 269 -11.97 38.89 -12.56
CA LEU A 269 -11.09 37.73 -12.38
C LEU A 269 -10.83 37.45 -10.89
N GLU A 270 -10.84 38.49 -10.05
CA GLU A 270 -10.69 38.35 -8.60
C GLU A 270 -11.87 37.59 -7.98
N GLU A 271 -13.08 37.80 -8.50
CA GLU A 271 -14.28 37.01 -8.13
C GLU A 271 -14.13 35.51 -8.41
N ASN A 272 -13.33 35.12 -9.41
CA ASN A 272 -13.05 33.73 -9.76
C ASN A 272 -11.75 33.20 -9.15
N PHE A 273 -11.00 34.07 -8.46
CA PHE A 273 -9.72 33.72 -7.87
C PHE A 273 -9.88 33.08 -6.51
N ALA A 274 -10.72 33.66 -5.64
CA ALA A 274 -10.95 33.16 -4.30
C ALA A 274 -11.96 32.00 -4.28
N PRO A 275 -11.78 31.00 -3.40
CA PRO A 275 -12.74 29.90 -3.27
C PRO A 275 -14.07 30.41 -2.72
N THR A 276 -15.17 29.95 -3.33
CA THR A 276 -16.53 30.29 -2.94
C THR A 276 -17.23 29.13 -2.23
N SER A 277 -18.40 29.40 -1.62
CA SER A 277 -19.25 28.34 -1.06
C SER A 277 -19.72 27.35 -2.13
N LYS A 278 -19.87 27.79 -3.38
CA LYS A 278 -20.19 26.91 -4.50
C LYS A 278 -19.06 25.92 -4.78
N ASP A 279 -17.80 26.36 -4.75
CA ASP A 279 -16.65 25.48 -4.96
C ASP A 279 -16.56 24.40 -3.87
N ILE A 280 -16.93 24.73 -2.63
CA ILE A 280 -17.04 23.75 -1.54
C ILE A 280 -18.14 22.73 -1.85
N VAL A 281 -19.33 23.18 -2.26
CA VAL A 281 -20.44 22.30 -2.60
C VAL A 281 -20.09 21.40 -3.79
N ASP A 282 -19.52 21.97 -4.85
CA ASP A 282 -19.12 21.24 -6.06
C ASP A 282 -18.02 20.22 -5.75
N ALA A 283 -17.05 20.56 -4.89
CA ALA A 283 -16.04 19.60 -4.41
C ALA A 283 -16.67 18.43 -3.65
N VAL A 284 -17.62 18.70 -2.75
CA VAL A 284 -18.35 17.66 -2.01
C VAL A 284 -19.18 16.77 -2.95
N LEU A 285 -19.87 17.37 -3.93
CA LEU A 285 -20.66 16.64 -4.92
C LEU A 285 -19.78 15.77 -5.82
N LYS A 286 -18.58 16.25 -6.16
CA LYS A 286 -17.60 15.51 -6.97
C LYS A 286 -17.02 14.29 -6.24
N ILE A 287 -16.96 14.30 -4.91
CA ILE A 287 -16.55 13.13 -4.11
C ILE A 287 -17.68 12.10 -4.03
N LYS A 288 -18.94 12.56 -4.12
CA LYS A 288 -20.14 11.72 -3.93
C LYS A 288 -20.55 10.94 -5.20
N ASN A 289 -20.19 11.44 -6.38
CA ASN A 289 -20.53 10.89 -7.69
C ASN A 289 -19.33 10.17 -8.32
#